data_AF-A0AAW4KVV3-F1
#
_entry.id   AF-A0AAW4KVV3-F1
#
_cell.length_a   1.000
_cell.length_b   1.000
_cell.length_c   1.000
_cell.angle_alpha   90.00
_cell.angle_beta   90.00
_cell.angle_gamma   90.00
#
_symmetry.space_group_name_H-M   'P 1'
#
loop_
_entity.id
_entity.type
_entity.pdbx_description
1 polymer ?
#
loop_
_entity_poly.entity_id
_entity_poly.type
_entity_poly.pdbx_seq_one_letter_code
_entity_poly.pdbx_strand_id
1 'polypeptide(L)'
;GGMSFLIRELLEAGLLHEDVNTVAGKGLSRYIQEPFLVDGELVWRDGPIESLDETILRPVARAFSPEGGLRVMEGNLGRGVMKVSAVAPEHQVVEA
;
A
#
# COMPACT_ATOMS: atom_id res chain seq x y z
N GLY A 1 -9.36 9.03 0.59
CA GLY A 1 -8.70 7.72 0.51
C GLY A 1 -7.28 7.97 0.07
N GLY A 2 -6.90 7.58 -1.15
CA GLY A 2 -5.62 7.99 -1.74
C GLY A 2 -4.38 7.55 -0.96
N MET A 3 -3.25 8.21 -1.24
CA MET A 3 -1.96 7.86 -0.65
C MET A 3 -1.86 8.19 0.83
N SER A 4 -2.50 9.27 1.28
CA SER A 4 -2.53 9.68 2.69
C SER A 4 -3.12 8.58 3.59
N PHE A 5 -4.26 8.01 3.18
CA PHE A 5 -4.90 6.86 3.84
C PHE A 5 -4.03 5.59 3.73
N LEU A 6 -3.53 5.26 2.54
CA LEU A 6 -2.70 4.05 2.36
C LEU A 6 -1.44 4.09 3.23
N ILE A 7 -0.75 5.22 3.28
CA ILE A 7 0.47 5.40 4.08
C ILE A 7 0.13 5.35 5.57
N ARG A 8 -0.98 5.97 6.00
CA ARG A 8 -1.48 5.85 7.39
C ARG A 8 -1.69 4.39 7.77
N GLU A 9 -2.49 3.66 7.00
CA GLU A 9 -2.81 2.26 7.26
C GLU A 9 -1.56 1.38 7.36
N LEU A 10 -0.60 1.56 6.45
CA LEU A 10 0.65 0.79 6.47
C LEU A 10 1.59 1.20 7.61
N LEU A 11 1.64 2.48 7.98
CA LEU A 11 2.40 2.94 9.15
C LEU A 11 1.82 2.37 10.45
N GLU A 12 0.50 2.48 10.64
CA GLU A 12 -0.20 1.96 11.82
C GLU A 12 -0.09 0.44 11.93
N ALA A 13 -0.04 -0.28 10.81
CA ALA A 13 0.22 -1.71 10.76
C ALA A 13 1.71 -2.10 10.90
N GLY A 14 2.64 -1.13 11.02
CA GLY A 14 4.08 -1.38 11.12
C GLY A 14 4.71 -1.92 9.83
N LEU A 15 4.05 -1.73 8.68
CA LEU A 15 4.49 -2.17 7.35
C LEU A 15 5.30 -1.10 6.60
N LEU A 16 5.36 0.12 7.14
CA LEU A 16 6.24 1.18 6.67
C LEU A 16 7.11 1.68 7.83
N HIS A 17 8.34 2.09 7.50
CA HIS A 17 9.25 2.69 8.46
C HIS A 17 8.94 4.19 8.64
N GLU A 18 8.53 4.58 9.84
CA GLU A 18 8.29 5.99 10.19
C GLU A 18 9.61 6.80 10.19
N ASP A 19 10.67 6.22 10.73
CA ASP A 19 11.93 6.90 11.07
C ASP A 19 12.86 7.13 9.85
N VAL A 20 12.37 7.87 8.85
CA VAL A 20 13.10 8.14 7.59
C VAL A 20 13.23 9.64 7.32
N ASN A 21 14.25 10.02 6.56
CA ASN A 21 14.36 11.37 6.01
C ASN A 21 13.61 11.43 4.67
N THR A 22 12.77 12.45 4.49
CA THR A 22 12.07 12.71 3.24
C THR A 22 12.35 14.13 2.76
N VAL A 23 11.94 14.45 1.53
CA VAL A 23 12.01 15.83 1.03
C VAL A 23 11.09 16.80 1.80
N ALA A 24 10.06 16.29 2.49
CA ALA A 24 9.18 17.06 3.36
C ALA A 24 9.69 17.17 4.81
N GLY A 25 10.90 16.68 5.09
CA GLY A 25 11.50 16.62 6.43
C GLY A 25 11.55 15.19 7.00
N LYS A 26 12.01 15.09 8.25
CA LYS A 26 12.07 13.81 8.98
C LYS A 26 10.66 13.29 9.30
N GLY A 27 10.47 11.97 9.16
CA GLY A 27 9.23 11.25 9.47
C GLY A 27 8.36 10.98 8.25
N LEU A 28 8.03 9.70 7.98
CA LEU A 28 7.12 9.35 6.87
C LEU A 28 5.66 9.74 7.15
N SER A 29 5.29 9.95 8.41
CA SER A 29 3.96 10.40 8.83
C SER A 29 3.54 11.73 8.19
N ARG A 30 4.49 12.55 7.72
CA ARG A 30 4.18 13.77 6.94
C ARG A 30 3.40 13.48 5.65
N TYR A 31 3.55 12.29 5.07
CA TYR A 31 2.85 11.87 3.86
C TYR A 31 1.43 11.35 4.13
N ILE A 32 0.96 11.35 5.38
CA ILE A 32 -0.47 11.16 5.69
C ILE A 32 -1.27 12.48 5.55
N GLN A 33 -0.59 13.59 5.30
CA GLN A 33 -1.20 14.89 5.08
C GLN A 33 -1.46 15.15 3.60
N GLU A 34 -2.49 15.93 3.31
CA GLU A 34 -2.90 16.33 1.98
C GLU A 34 -2.76 17.85 1.82
N PRO A 35 -2.31 18.33 0.65
CA PRO A 35 -2.20 19.75 0.37
C PRO A 35 -3.57 20.33 -0.02
N PHE A 36 -3.85 21.52 0.49
CA PHE A 36 -5.04 22.31 0.15
C PHE A 36 -4.63 23.74 -0.19
N LEU A 37 -5.39 24.36 -1.09
CA LEU A 37 -5.28 25.79 -1.36
C LEU A 37 -6.45 26.50 -0.67
N VAL A 38 -6.15 27.39 0.27
CA VAL A 38 -7.13 28.10 1.08
C VAL A 38 -6.81 29.58 0.99
N ASP A 39 -7.73 30.37 0.45
CA ASP A 39 -7.56 31.82 0.29
C ASP A 39 -6.25 32.22 -0.43
N GLY A 40 -5.76 31.37 -1.33
CA GLY A 40 -4.51 31.57 -2.08
C GLY A 40 -3.25 31.06 -1.37
N GLU A 41 -3.37 30.52 -0.16
CA GLU A 41 -2.26 29.96 0.61
C GLU A 41 -2.27 28.43 0.59
N LEU A 42 -1.09 27.82 0.41
CA LEU A 42 -0.89 26.39 0.52
C LEU A 42 -0.89 25.98 2.00
N VAL A 43 -1.80 25.08 2.38
CA VAL A 43 -1.85 24.49 3.72
C VAL A 43 -1.83 22.96 3.62
N TRP A 44 -1.27 22.32 4.64
CA TRP A 44 -1.29 20.86 4.79
C TRP A 44 -2.25 20.48 5.90
N ARG A 45 -3.10 19.49 5.66
CA ARG A 45 -4.07 18.98 6.63
C ARG A 45 -4.00 17.47 6.67
N ASP A 46 -4.40 16.87 7.78
CA ASP A 46 -4.45 15.41 7.86
C ASP A 46 -5.43 14.84 6.84
N GLY A 47 -4.97 13.82 6.10
CA GLY A 47 -5.81 13.06 5.20
C GLY A 47 -6.79 12.15 5.97
N PRO A 48 -7.70 11.51 5.24
CA PRO A 48 -8.78 10.73 5.85
C PRO A 48 -8.26 9.54 6.66
N ILE A 49 -8.99 9.25 7.74
CA ILE A 49 -8.74 8.11 8.63
C ILE A 49 -9.50 6.86 8.15
N GLU A 50 -10.60 7.04 7.43
CA GLU A 50 -11.39 5.95 6.85
C GLU A 50 -11.34 5.97 5.32
N SER A 51 -11.56 4.81 4.70
CA SER A 51 -11.71 4.76 3.25
C SER A 51 -13.01 5.43 2.82
N LEU A 52 -12.97 6.09 1.67
CA LEU A 52 -14.17 6.68 1.05
C LEU A 52 -14.94 5.66 0.19
N ASP A 53 -14.28 4.57 -0.21
CA ASP A 53 -14.86 3.48 -0.99
C ASP A 53 -14.03 2.20 -0.80
N GLU A 54 -14.55 1.26 -0.01
CA GLU A 54 -13.90 -0.03 0.25
C GLU A 54 -13.96 -1.01 -0.94
N THR A 55 -14.68 -0.69 -2.02
CA THR A 55 -14.57 -1.47 -3.26
C THR A 55 -13.31 -1.11 -4.05
N ILE A 56 -12.68 0.03 -3.72
CA ILE A 56 -11.48 0.55 -4.38
C ILE A 56 -10.26 0.52 -3.47
N LEU A 57 -10.38 0.99 -2.21
CA LEU A 57 -9.27 1.09 -1.27
C LEU A 57 -9.75 0.62 0.11
N ARG A 58 -9.12 -0.41 0.67
CA ARG A 58 -9.54 -1.03 1.95
C ARG A 58 -8.51 -0.79 3.05
N PRO A 59 -8.95 -0.74 4.32
CA PRO A 59 -8.02 -0.81 5.44
C PRO A 59 -7.28 -2.15 5.46
N VAL A 60 -6.10 -2.18 6.09
CA VAL A 60 -5.26 -3.38 6.21
C VAL A 60 -6.04 -4.54 6.85
N ALA A 61 -6.85 -4.23 7.86
CA ALA A 61 -7.69 -5.22 8.56
C ALA A 61 -8.74 -5.92 7.68
N ARG A 62 -9.09 -5.33 6.52
CA ARG A 62 -10.07 -5.88 5.56
C ARG A 62 -9.52 -5.86 4.13
N ALA A 63 -8.23 -6.15 3.95
CA ALA A 63 -7.60 -6.13 2.64
C ALA A 63 -8.32 -7.04 1.61
N PHE A 64 -8.17 -6.73 0.32
CA PHE A 64 -8.69 -7.58 -0.76
C PHE A 64 -8.07 -8.99 -0.75
N SER A 65 -6.80 -9.07 -0.36
CA SER A 65 -6.03 -10.29 -0.18
C SER A 65 -5.07 -10.06 0.99
N PRO A 66 -4.77 -11.09 1.81
CA PRO A 66 -3.80 -10.98 2.90
C PRO A 66 -2.36 -10.81 2.40
N GLU A 67 -2.08 -11.07 1.12
CA GLU A 67 -0.78 -10.85 0.49
C GLU A 67 -0.88 -10.06 -0.83
N GLY A 68 0.24 -9.45 -1.25
CA GLY A 68 0.34 -8.75 -2.54
C GLY A 68 0.37 -9.68 -3.77
N GLY A 69 0.55 -10.98 -3.57
CA GLY A 69 0.51 -12.00 -4.62
C GLY A 69 1.72 -11.98 -5.54
N LEU A 70 2.88 -11.50 -5.09
CA LEU A 70 4.15 -11.67 -5.79
C LEU A 70 4.92 -12.84 -5.16
N ARG A 71 5.17 -13.89 -5.93
CA ARG A 71 5.86 -15.11 -5.48
C ARG A 71 7.18 -15.27 -6.23
N VAL A 72 8.23 -15.67 -5.51
CA VAL A 72 9.50 -16.08 -6.10
C VAL A 72 9.46 -17.60 -6.31
N MET A 73 9.85 -18.04 -7.51
CA MET A 73 9.97 -19.46 -7.86
C MET A 73 11.43 -19.80 -8.12
N GLU A 74 11.84 -21.00 -7.75
CA GLU A 74 13.22 -21.46 -7.88
C GLU A 74 13.25 -22.95 -8.24
N GLY A 75 14.15 -23.34 -9.14
CA GLY A 75 14.33 -24.71 -9.58
C GLY A 75 15.54 -24.88 -10.50
N ASN A 76 15.66 -26.04 -11.14
CA ASN A 76 16.75 -26.36 -12.06
C ASN A 76 16.83 -25.42 -13.29
N LEU A 77 15.73 -24.77 -13.66
CA LEU A 77 15.68 -23.75 -14.71
C LEU A 77 16.16 -22.36 -14.25
N GLY A 78 16.42 -22.17 -12.96
CA GLY A 78 16.85 -20.90 -12.36
C GLY A 78 15.80 -20.29 -11.44
N ARG A 79 15.68 -18.96 -11.48
CA ARG A 79 14.78 -18.17 -10.61
C ARG A 79 13.84 -17.29 -11.43
N GLY A 80 12.58 -17.25 -11.03
CA GLY A 80 11.55 -16.45 -11.67
C GLY A 80 10.58 -15.83 -10.66
N VAL A 81 9.67 -15.00 -11.15
CA VAL A 81 8.60 -14.39 -10.35
C VAL A 81 7.23 -14.68 -10.96
N MET A 82 6.23 -14.87 -10.11
CA MET A 82 4.84 -15.09 -10.50
C MET A 82 3.93 -14.10 -9.77
N LYS A 83 2.97 -13.51 -10.50
CA LYS A 83 1.90 -12.71 -9.91
C LYS A 83 0.64 -13.56 -9.77
N VAL A 84 0.29 -13.95 -8.55
CA VAL A 84 -0.80 -14.90 -8.24
C VAL A 84 -2.10 -14.22 -7.82
N SER A 85 -2.11 -12.89 -7.63
CA SER A 85 -3.25 -12.16 -7.06
C SER A 85 -4.56 -12.31 -7.85
N ALA A 86 -4.48 -12.70 -9.12
CA ALA A 86 -5.63 -12.93 -10.01
C ALA A 86 -5.66 -14.36 -10.60
N VAL A 87 -4.89 -15.28 -10.03
CA VAL A 87 -4.83 -16.69 -10.46
C VAL A 87 -5.55 -17.53 -9.40
N ALA A 88 -6.65 -18.17 -9.78
CA ALA A 88 -7.39 -19.04 -8.86
C ALA A 88 -6.48 -20.17 -8.32
N PRO A 89 -6.59 -20.57 -7.05
CA PRO A 89 -5.67 -21.53 -6.43
C PRO A 89 -5.45 -22.82 -7.23
N GLU A 90 -6.50 -23.35 -7.84
CA GLU A 90 -6.48 -24.53 -8.69
C GLU A 90 -5.64 -24.37 -9.98
N HIS A 91 -5.34 -23.14 -10.38
CA HIS A 91 -4.53 -22.81 -11.56
C HIS A 91 -3.11 -22.33 -11.22
N GLN A 92 -2.71 -22.33 -9.94
CA GLN A 92 -1.38 -21.88 -9.53
C GLN A 92 -0.29 -22.94 -9.74
N VAL A 93 -0.68 -24.19 -10.03
CA VAL A 93 0.23 -25.29 -10.37
C VAL A 93 -0.21 -25.90 -11.69
N VAL A 94 0.73 -25.97 -12.65
CA VAL A 94 0.53 -26.65 -13.93
C VAL A 94 1.76 -27.53 -14.17
N GLU A 95 1.53 -28.83 -14.39
CA GLU A 95 2.52 -29.78 -14.88
C GLU A 95 2.00 -30.30 -16.22
N ALA A 96 2.80 -30.10 -17.28
CA ALA A 96 2.40 -30.34 -18.66
C ALA A 96 3.59 -30.75 -19.52
#